data_AF-A0A7V8YHD6-F1
#
_entry.id   AF-A0A7V8YHD6-F1
#
_cell.length_a   1.000
_cell.length_b   1.000
_cell.length_c   1.000
_cell.angle_alpha   90.00
_cell.angle_beta   90.00
_cell.angle_gamma   90.00
#
_symmetry.space_group_name_H-M   'P 1'
#
loop_
_entity.id
_entity.type
_entity.pdbx_description
1 polymer ?
#
loop_
_entity_poly.entity_id
_entity_poly.type
_entity_poly.pdbx_seq_one_letter_code
_entity_poly.pdbx_strand_id
1 'polypeptide(L)' 'MGYGSNGRRDDEATYGYRSQAAYDLIITNQNNKAVQVVAAQASDLEDCLELLAMLGLDAHTVRPVVV' A
#
# COMPACT_ATOMS: atom_id res chain seq x y z
N MET A 1 -19.13 -41.35 -19.69
CA MET A 1 -19.41 -39.93 -19.37
C MET A 1 -18.16 -39.33 -18.74
N GLY A 2 -17.46 -38.47 -19.47
CA GLY A 2 -16.19 -37.88 -19.03
C GLY A 2 -16.41 -36.71 -18.06
N TYR A 3 -15.66 -36.73 -16.97
CA TYR A 3 -15.53 -35.65 -16.00
C TYR A 3 -14.87 -34.44 -16.66
N GLY A 4 -15.60 -33.33 -16.74
CA GLY A 4 -15.13 -32.06 -17.30
C GLY A 4 -15.15 -30.94 -16.25
N SER A 5 -14.50 -31.15 -15.10
CA SER A 5 -14.33 -30.11 -14.07
C SER A 5 -13.11 -29.23 -14.42
N ASN A 6 -13.20 -28.42 -15.47
CA ASN A 6 -12.14 -27.49 -15.89
C ASN A 6 -12.62 -26.04 -15.85
N GLY A 7 -12.79 -25.46 -14.65
CA GLY A 7 -13.16 -24.05 -14.56
C GLY A 7 -13.03 -23.43 -13.17
N ARG A 8 -12.07 -23.87 -12.34
CA ARG A 8 -11.88 -23.35 -10.98
C ARG A 8 -10.41 -23.23 -10.57
N ARG A 9 -9.52 -22.93 -11.51
CA ARG A 9 -8.09 -22.69 -11.19
C ARG A 9 -7.63 -21.28 -11.56
N ASP A 10 -8.37 -20.57 -12.40
CA ASP A 10 -8.04 -19.21 -12.83
C ASP A 10 -8.68 -18.12 -11.93
N ASP A 11 -9.73 -18.47 -11.19
CA ASP A 11 -10.50 -17.53 -10.36
C ASP A 11 -9.77 -17.15 -9.06
N GLU A 12 -9.01 -18.06 -8.47
CA GLU A 12 -8.36 -17.86 -7.16
C GLU A 12 -7.16 -16.92 -7.25
N ALA A 13 -6.37 -17.04 -8.33
CA ALA A 13 -5.28 -16.11 -8.63
C ALA A 13 -5.81 -14.70 -8.96
N THR A 14 -6.92 -14.61 -9.70
CA THR A 14 -7.56 -13.34 -10.06
C THR A 14 -8.16 -12.64 -8.83
N TYR A 15 -8.76 -13.41 -7.91
CA TYR A 15 -9.33 -12.88 -6.68
C TYR A 15 -8.24 -12.40 -5.70
N GLY A 16 -7.15 -13.17 -5.55
CA GLY A 16 -5.98 -12.77 -4.75
C GLY A 16 -5.27 -11.52 -5.30
N TYR A 17 -5.17 -11.39 -6.63
CA TYR A 17 -4.60 -10.20 -7.25
C TYR A 17 -5.47 -8.95 -7.04
N ARG A 18 -6.80 -9.09 -7.16
CA ARG A 18 -7.75 -7.98 -6.93
C ARG A 18 -7.79 -7.55 -5.47
N SER A 19 -7.72 -8.50 -4.53
CA SER A 19 -7.65 -8.18 -3.11
C SER A 19 -6.36 -7.46 -2.78
N GLN A 20 -5.21 -7.92 -3.31
CA GLN A 20 -3.92 -7.26 -3.12
C GLN A 20 -3.91 -5.83 -3.67
N ALA A 21 -4.39 -5.62 -4.90
CA ALA A 21 -4.51 -4.28 -5.48
C ALA A 21 -5.45 -3.37 -4.66
N ALA A 22 -6.53 -3.91 -4.09
CA ALA A 22 -7.41 -3.15 -3.21
C ALA A 22 -6.70 -2.78 -1.89
N TYR A 23 -5.92 -3.69 -1.31
CA TYR A 23 -5.11 -3.40 -0.12
C TYR A 23 -4.07 -2.31 -0.38
N ASP A 24 -3.37 -2.38 -1.51
CA ASP A 24 -2.38 -1.36 -1.89
C ASP A 24 -3.01 0.03 -2.06
N LEU A 25 -4.21 0.10 -2.66
CA LEU A 25 -4.97 1.34 -2.78
C LEU A 25 -5.43 1.90 -1.43
N ILE A 26 -5.84 1.03 -0.51
CA ILE A 26 -6.24 1.42 0.86
C ILE A 26 -5.04 1.99 1.61
N ILE A 27 -3.91 1.30 1.59
CA ILE A 27 -2.66 1.74 2.26
C ILE A 27 -2.21 3.07 1.67
N THR A 28 -2.20 3.21 0.35
CA THR A 28 -1.84 4.47 -0.33
C THR A 28 -2.77 5.62 0.08
N ASN A 29 -4.08 5.37 0.17
CA ASN A 29 -5.05 6.38 0.59
C ASN A 29 -4.84 6.81 2.05
N GLN A 30 -4.58 5.85 2.94
CA GLN A 30 -4.29 6.11 4.34
C GLN A 30 -3.00 6.91 4.52
N ASN A 31 -1.94 6.53 3.80
CA ASN A 31 -0.67 7.25 3.81
C ASN A 31 -0.84 8.70 3.34
N ASN A 32 -1.58 8.92 2.24
CA ASN A 32 -1.86 10.28 1.75
C ASN A 32 -2.60 11.15 2.79
N LYS A 33 -3.56 10.57 3.50
CA LYS A 33 -4.27 11.29 4.59
C LYS A 33 -3.34 11.58 5.76
N ALA A 34 -2.49 10.63 6.14
CA ALA A 34 -1.52 10.82 7.21
C ALA A 34 -0.52 11.93 6.88
N VAL A 35 -0.02 11.98 5.63
CA VAL A 35 0.86 13.07 5.17
C VAL A 35 0.19 14.43 5.29
N GLN A 36 -1.08 14.55 4.91
CA GLN A 36 -1.83 15.80 5.04
C GLN A 36 -2.00 16.24 6.50
N VAL A 37 -2.25 15.29 7.41
CA VAL A 37 -2.38 15.57 8.84
C VAL A 37 -1.05 16.04 9.42
N VAL A 38 0.05 15.36 9.09
CA VAL A 38 1.40 15.76 9.54
C VAL A 38 1.76 17.14 9.02
N ALA A 39 1.55 17.41 7.73
CA ALA A 39 1.83 18.71 7.14
C ALA A 39 1.00 19.85 7.75
N ALA A 40 -0.22 19.55 8.23
CA ALA A 40 -1.06 20.54 8.91
C ALA A 40 -0.66 20.78 10.38
N GLN A 41 0.04 19.83 11.01
CA GLN A 41 0.45 19.91 12.42
C GLN A 41 1.90 20.37 12.60
N ALA A 42 2.76 20.15 11.61
CA ALA A 42 4.16 20.51 11.67
C ALA A 42 4.35 22.02 11.81
N SER A 43 5.32 22.42 12.63
CA SER A 43 5.64 23.83 12.86
C SER A 43 6.38 24.45 11.67
N ASP A 44 7.18 23.65 10.97
CA ASP A 44 7.93 24.05 9.78
C ASP A 44 8.19 22.84 8.87
N LEU A 45 8.95 23.08 7.79
CA LEU A 45 9.26 22.05 6.80
C LEU A 45 10.18 20.95 7.36
N GLU A 46 11.10 21.29 8.26
CA GLU A 46 12.08 20.35 8.80
C GLU A 46 11.40 19.39 9.79
N ASP A 47 10.56 19.94 10.67
CA ASP A 47 9.68 19.19 11.58
C ASP A 47 8.72 18.27 10.82
N CYS A 48 8.13 18.74 9.72
CA CYS A 48 7.28 17.92 8.86
C CYS A 48 8.03 16.71 8.29
N LEU A 49 9.25 16.91 7.79
CA LEU A 49 10.06 15.82 7.24
C LEU A 49 10.48 14.81 8.30
N GLU A 50 10.84 15.27 9.49
CA GLU A 50 11.19 14.40 10.62
C GLU A 50 9.99 13.54 11.05
N LEU A 51 8.80 14.14 11.20
CA LEU A 51 7.58 13.43 11.56
C LEU A 51 7.17 12.41 10.48
N LEU A 52 7.29 12.75 9.20
CA LEU A 52 7.02 11.82 8.10
C LEU A 52 7.99 10.62 8.10
N ALA A 53 9.28 10.86 8.38
CA ALA A 53 10.27 9.81 8.49
C ALA A 53 10.02 8.88 9.69
N MET A 54 9.67 9.44 10.86
CA MET A 54 9.32 8.65 12.05
C MET A 54 8.10 7.75 11.82
N LEU A 55 7.16 8.19 10.97
CA LEU A 55 5.97 7.42 10.61
C LEU A 55 6.19 6.46 9.44
N GLY A 56 7.38 6.41 8.85
CA GLY A 56 7.67 5.60 7.66
C GLY A 56 6.86 6.02 6.43
N LEU A 57 6.46 7.29 6.38
CA LEU A 57 5.71 7.91 5.27
C LEU A 57 6.63 8.67 4.31
N ASP A 58 7.94 8.66 4.56
CA ASP A 58 8.91 9.29 3.69
C ASP A 58 9.05 8.50 2.38
N ALA A 59 8.92 9.18 1.25
CA ALA A 59 9.00 8.56 -0.07
C ALA A 59 10.41 7.99 -0.39
N HIS A 60 11.40 8.17 0.49
CA HIS A 60 12.78 7.75 0.28
C HIS A 60 13.12 6.37 0.88
N THR A 61 12.24 5.74 1.67
CA THR A 61 12.51 4.43 2.31
C THR A 61 11.99 3.21 1.55
N VAL A 62 11.31 3.36 0.42
CA VAL A 62 11.01 2.22 -0.47
C VAL A 62 12.27 1.84 -1.27
N ARG A 63 13.31 1.40 -0.57
CA ARG A 63 14.29 0.49 -1.17
C ARG A 63 13.61 -0.88 -1.26
N PRO A 64 13.51 -1.49 -2.45
CA PRO A 64 13.08 -2.87 -2.53
C PRO A 64 14.10 -3.71 -1.77
N VAL A 65 13.68 -4.31 -0.66
CA VAL A 65 14.41 -5.42 -0.05
C VAL A 65 14.32 -6.56 -1.07
N VAL A 66 15.35 -6.67 -1.90
CA VAL A 66 15.63 -7.87 -2.67
C VAL A 66 16.23 -8.87 -1.69
N VAL A 67 15.43 -9.84 -1.25
CA VAL A 67 15.90 -11.10 -0.65
C VAL A 67 15.54 -12.22 -1.62
#